data_AF-A0A7X7H4K3-F1
#
_entry.id   AF-A0A7X7H4K3-F1
#
_cell.length_a   1.000
_cell.length_b   1.000
_cell.length_c   1.000
_cell.angle_alpha   90.00
_cell.angle_beta   90.00
_cell.angle_gamma   90.00
#
_symmetry.space_group_name_H-M   'P 1'
#
loop_
_entity.id
_entity.type
_entity.pdbx_description
1 polymer ?
#
loop_
_entity_poly.entity_id
_entity_poly.type
_entity_poly.pdbx_seq_one_letter_code
_entity_poly.pdbx_strand_id
1 'polypeptide(L)'
;EAYRGQDINDLLDNMISETIDYLVKDFSKLWALQASELRFLVDNYDPNREAQNGEAELRHTSNYEFYKANTEDPVSRLRYWRTVKAAYTEMIQNDVLPLRVRD
;
A
#
# COMPACT_ATOMS: atom_id res chain seq x y z
N GLU A 1 -14.53 36.90 -4.01
CA GLU A 1 -13.58 35.98 -4.65
C GLU A 1 -12.98 35.00 -3.63
N ALA A 2 -13.73 33.97 -3.24
CA ALA A 2 -13.25 32.99 -2.24
C ALA A 2 -13.59 31.52 -2.61
N TYR A 3 -14.10 31.28 -3.84
CA TYR A 3 -14.66 29.98 -4.23
C TYR A 3 -13.89 29.24 -5.34
N ARG A 4 -12.83 29.82 -5.91
CA ARG A 4 -12.13 29.20 -7.06
C ARG A 4 -10.85 28.43 -6.70
N GLY A 5 -10.33 28.55 -5.48
CA GLY A 5 -9.08 27.91 -5.06
C GLY A 5 -9.23 26.73 -4.10
N GLN A 6 -10.35 26.63 -3.37
CA GLN A 6 -10.57 25.51 -2.43
C GLN A 6 -10.99 24.23 -3.16
N ASP A 7 -11.91 24.34 -4.12
CA ASP A 7 -12.48 23.20 -4.87
C ASP A 7 -11.41 22.36 -5.60
N ILE A 8 -10.42 22.99 -6.22
CA ILE A 8 -9.39 22.29 -7.00
C ILE A 8 -8.42 21.52 -6.10
N ASN A 9 -8.00 22.10 -4.96
CA ASN A 9 -7.11 21.40 -4.03
C ASN A 9 -7.83 20.22 -3.36
N ASP A 10 -9.08 20.42 -2.95
CA ASP A 10 -9.89 19.36 -2.36
C ASP A 10 -10.14 18.23 -3.38
N LEU A 11 -10.39 18.56 -4.65
CA LEU A 11 -10.53 17.58 -5.73
C LEU A 11 -9.24 16.80 -5.96
N LEU A 12 -8.09 17.48 -6.03
CA LEU A 12 -6.78 16.82 -6.19
C LEU A 12 -6.46 15.90 -5.01
N ASP A 13 -6.71 16.35 -3.78
CA ASP A 13 -6.50 15.55 -2.57
C ASP A 13 -7.40 14.30 -2.56
N ASN A 14 -8.65 14.44 -3.01
CA ASN A 14 -9.57 13.30 -3.18
C ASN A 14 -9.05 12.31 -4.23
N MET A 15 -8.61 12.79 -5.40
CA MET A 15 -8.06 11.93 -6.46
C MET A 15 -6.81 11.17 -6.00
N ILE A 16 -5.92 11.82 -5.23
CA ILE A 16 -4.75 11.19 -4.64
C ILE A 16 -5.17 10.10 -3.65
N SER A 17 -6.11 10.41 -2.75
CA SER A 17 -6.61 9.44 -1.77
C SER A 17 -7.27 8.23 -2.44
N GLU A 18 -8.12 8.45 -3.44
CA GLU A 18 -8.78 7.39 -4.20
C GLU A 18 -7.78 6.49 -4.93
N THR A 19 -6.73 7.10 -5.52
CA THR A 19 -5.67 6.36 -6.21
C THR A 19 -4.90 5.47 -5.22
N ILE A 20 -4.51 6.01 -4.06
CA ILE A 20 -3.84 5.24 -3.01
C ILE A 20 -4.73 4.12 -2.49
N ASP A 21 -6.02 4.38 -2.29
CA ASP A 21 -6.99 3.36 -1.86
C ASP A 21 -7.16 2.24 -2.88
N TYR A 22 -7.15 2.56 -4.16
CA TYR A 22 -7.16 1.57 -5.23
C TYR A 22 -5.91 0.69 -5.17
N LEU A 23 -4.71 1.29 -5.11
CA LEU A 23 -3.44 0.57 -5.03
C LEU A 23 -3.40 -0.37 -3.81
N VAL A 24 -3.79 0.11 -2.64
CA VAL A 24 -3.86 -0.71 -1.41
C VAL A 24 -4.82 -1.88 -1.57
N LYS A 25 -6.04 -1.64 -2.08
CA LYS A 25 -7.05 -2.69 -2.25
C LYS A 25 -6.61 -3.75 -3.26
N ASP A 26 -6.03 -3.33 -4.37
CA ASP A 26 -5.56 -4.23 -5.41
C ASP A 26 -4.38 -5.08 -4.92
N PHE A 27 -3.38 -4.44 -4.30
CA PHE A 27 -2.24 -5.12 -3.71
C PHE A 27 -2.67 -6.11 -2.62
N SER A 28 -3.60 -5.72 -1.73
CA SER A 28 -4.10 -6.60 -0.68
C SER A 28 -4.82 -7.83 -1.23
N LYS A 29 -5.54 -7.72 -2.34
CA LYS A 29 -6.16 -8.88 -3.00
C LYS A 29 -5.10 -9.80 -3.60
N LEU A 30 -4.17 -9.23 -4.36
CA LEU A 30 -3.08 -9.97 -5.01
C LEU A 30 -2.26 -10.78 -4.01
N TRP A 31 -1.96 -10.19 -2.86
CA TRP A 31 -1.11 -10.77 -1.82
C TRP A 31 -1.88 -11.30 -0.61
N ALA A 32 -3.20 -11.47 -0.68
CA ALA A 32 -4.03 -11.96 0.43
C ALA A 32 -3.71 -11.30 1.81
N LEU A 33 -3.68 -9.96 1.82
CA LEU A 33 -3.39 -9.14 3.00
C LEU A 33 -4.65 -8.47 3.52
N GLN A 34 -4.64 -8.06 4.79
CA GLN A 34 -5.66 -7.16 5.31
C GLN A 34 -5.43 -5.73 4.80
N ALA A 35 -6.41 -5.18 4.08
CA ALA A 35 -6.29 -3.86 3.47
C ALA A 35 -6.13 -2.73 4.48
N SER A 36 -6.74 -2.86 5.67
CA SER A 36 -6.57 -1.89 6.76
C SER A 36 -5.14 -1.83 7.27
N GLU A 37 -4.49 -2.98 7.45
CA GLU A 37 -3.11 -3.06 7.92
C GLU A 37 -2.13 -2.53 6.86
N LEU A 38 -2.38 -2.85 5.58
CA LEU A 38 -1.57 -2.31 4.49
C LEU A 38 -1.75 -0.79 4.38
N ARG A 39 -2.99 -0.29 4.48
CA ARG A 39 -3.28 1.16 4.47
C ARG A 39 -2.53 1.86 5.61
N PHE A 40 -2.55 1.31 6.81
CA PHE A 40 -1.83 1.87 7.95
C PHE A 40 -0.32 1.93 7.69
N LEU A 41 0.27 0.88 7.13
CA LEU A 41 1.69 0.88 6.75
C LEU A 41 1.98 1.97 5.71
N VAL A 42 1.18 2.06 4.65
CA VAL A 42 1.33 3.05 3.58
C VAL A 42 1.23 4.49 4.11
N ASP A 43 0.30 4.76 5.01
CA ASP A 43 0.11 6.08 5.62
C ASP A 43 1.27 6.48 6.55
N ASN A 44 1.96 5.49 7.14
CA ASN A 44 3.04 5.71 8.10
C ASN A 44 4.43 5.34 7.56
N TYR A 45 4.55 5.14 6.25
CA TYR A 45 5.80 4.74 5.62
C TYR A 45 6.83 5.87 5.68
N ASP A 46 8.04 5.55 6.15
CA ASP A 46 9.17 6.47 6.20
C ASP A 46 10.34 5.91 5.37
N PRO A 47 10.70 6.55 4.24
CA PRO A 47 11.79 6.06 3.38
C PRO A 47 13.16 6.04 4.08
N ASN A 48 13.32 6.72 5.21
CA ASN A 48 14.57 6.76 5.97
C ASN A 48 14.66 5.66 7.04
N ARG A 49 13.62 4.82 7.19
CA ARG A 49 13.58 3.74 8.19
C ARG A 49 13.66 2.38 7.53
N GLU A 50 14.43 1.47 8.12
CA GLU A 50 14.49 0.07 7.66
C GLU A 50 13.25 -0.73 8.14
N ALA A 51 12.84 -0.47 9.38
CA ALA A 51 11.65 -1.07 9.99
C ALA A 51 10.47 -0.10 9.92
N GLN A 52 9.41 -0.52 9.22
CA GLN A 52 8.23 0.30 8.98
C GLN A 52 7.16 0.09 10.07
N ASN A 53 6.43 1.16 10.39
CA ASN A 53 5.28 1.06 11.28
C ASN A 53 4.20 0.20 10.60
N GLY A 54 3.56 -0.70 11.35
CA GLY A 54 2.54 -1.61 10.82
C GLY A 54 3.08 -2.86 10.10
N GLU A 55 4.38 -2.96 9.82
CA GLU A 55 4.96 -4.10 9.10
C GLU A 55 4.74 -5.44 9.82
N ALA A 56 4.92 -5.45 11.15
CA ALA A 56 4.74 -6.66 11.95
C ALA A 56 3.27 -7.15 11.95
N GLU A 57 2.31 -6.24 12.08
CA GLU A 57 0.88 -6.58 12.09
C GLU A 57 0.41 -7.02 10.70
N LEU A 58 0.83 -6.32 9.64
CA LEU A 58 0.57 -6.71 8.26
C LEU A 58 1.09 -8.14 7.96
N ARG A 59 2.28 -8.47 8.46
CA ARG A 59 2.83 -9.83 8.34
C ARG A 59 1.98 -10.84 9.10
N HIS A 60 1.67 -10.54 10.36
CA HIS A 60 0.93 -11.43 11.24
C HIS A 60 -0.47 -11.75 10.69
N THR A 61 -1.11 -10.77 10.08
CA THR A 61 -2.46 -10.87 9.51
C THR A 61 -2.52 -11.40 8.08
N SER A 62 -1.37 -11.60 7.42
CA SER A 62 -1.30 -12.12 6.05
C SER A 62 -1.78 -13.56 5.95
N ASN A 63 -2.48 -13.90 4.86
CA ASN A 63 -3.03 -15.25 4.66
C ASN A 63 -2.33 -15.98 3.50
N TYR A 64 -1.18 -16.58 3.79
CA TYR A 64 -0.42 -17.35 2.80
C TYR A 64 -1.22 -18.52 2.19
N GLU A 65 -2.07 -19.20 2.97
CA GLU A 65 -2.86 -20.31 2.42
C GLU A 65 -3.87 -19.84 1.38
N PHE A 66 -4.54 -18.71 1.64
CA PHE A 66 -5.44 -18.10 0.67
C PHE A 66 -4.68 -17.61 -0.56
N TYR A 67 -3.55 -16.91 -0.38
CA TYR A 67 -2.68 -16.49 -1.49
C TYR A 67 -2.30 -17.68 -2.36
N LYS A 68 -1.78 -18.76 -1.75
CA LYS A 68 -1.33 -19.96 -2.46
C LYS A 68 -2.45 -20.64 -3.24
N ALA A 69 -3.66 -20.72 -2.66
CA ALA A 69 -4.79 -21.38 -3.30
C ALA A 69 -5.36 -20.60 -4.50
N ASN A 70 -5.13 -19.29 -4.57
CA ASN A 70 -5.72 -18.40 -5.57
C ASN A 70 -4.67 -17.79 -6.53
N THR A 71 -3.44 -18.28 -6.52
CA THR A 71 -2.34 -17.81 -7.39
C THR A 71 -1.87 -18.93 -8.29
N GLU A 72 -1.70 -18.67 -9.59
CA GLU A 72 -1.30 -19.67 -10.59
C GLU A 72 0.10 -20.26 -10.34
N ASP A 73 1.07 -19.43 -9.96
CA ASP A 73 2.43 -19.83 -9.59
C ASP A 73 2.86 -19.14 -8.28
N PRO A 74 2.41 -19.63 -7.11
CA PRO A 74 2.67 -18.97 -5.85
C PRO A 74 4.13 -19.15 -5.43
N VAL A 75 4.74 -18.07 -4.91
CA VAL A 75 6.05 -18.18 -4.26
C VAL A 75 5.97 -19.11 -3.05
N SER A 76 7.09 -19.75 -2.71
CA SER A 76 7.13 -20.64 -1.54
C SER A 76 6.87 -19.88 -0.24
N ARG A 77 6.30 -20.56 0.76
CA ARG A 77 6.01 -19.98 2.09
C ARG A 77 7.22 -19.28 2.72
N LEU A 78 8.41 -19.85 2.54
CA LEU A 78 9.67 -19.27 3.05
C LEU A 78 10.01 -17.93 2.40
N ARG A 79 9.61 -17.72 1.14
CA ARG A 79 9.89 -16.50 0.38
C ARG A 79 8.74 -15.50 0.44
N TYR A 80 7.53 -15.96 0.71
CA TYR A 80 6.29 -15.17 0.67
C TYR A 80 6.43 -13.79 1.29
N TRP A 81 6.74 -13.71 2.59
CA TRP A 81 6.81 -12.42 3.27
C TRP A 81 7.89 -11.50 2.70
N ARG A 82 9.05 -12.05 2.34
CA ARG A 82 10.14 -11.27 1.73
C ARG A 82 9.71 -10.70 0.39
N THR A 83 8.96 -11.46 -0.40
CA THR A 83 8.44 -11.00 -1.69
C THR A 83 7.36 -9.94 -1.51
N VAL A 84 6.42 -10.14 -0.58
CA VAL A 84 5.40 -9.13 -0.21
C VAL A 84 6.08 -7.82 0.20
N LYS A 85 7.11 -7.90 1.05
CA LYS A 85 7.87 -6.72 1.51
C LYS A 85 8.51 -5.95 0.36
N ALA A 86 9.22 -6.65 -0.52
CA ALA A 86 9.81 -6.01 -1.69
C ALA A 86 8.75 -5.34 -2.57
N ALA A 87 7.63 -6.03 -2.81
CA ALA A 87 6.56 -5.55 -3.69
C ALA A 87 5.82 -4.33 -3.12
N TYR A 88 5.46 -4.31 -1.82
CA TYR A 88 4.80 -3.11 -1.28
C TYR A 88 5.77 -1.94 -1.18
N THR A 89 7.06 -2.19 -0.91
CA THR A 89 8.07 -1.12 -0.88
C THR A 89 8.20 -0.47 -2.25
N GLU A 90 8.24 -1.26 -3.32
CA GLU A 90 8.27 -0.77 -4.69
C GLU A 90 7.02 0.07 -5.02
N MET A 91 5.82 -0.46 -4.74
CA MET A 91 4.56 0.26 -4.94
C MET A 91 4.54 1.60 -4.18
N ILE A 92 4.97 1.61 -2.91
CA ILE A 92 4.97 2.84 -2.11
C ILE A 92 5.96 3.86 -2.71
N GLN A 93 7.17 3.43 -3.07
CA GLN A 93 8.20 4.33 -3.57
C GLN A 93 7.87 4.91 -4.95
N ASN A 94 7.32 4.10 -5.84
CA ASN A 94 7.11 4.48 -7.23
C ASN A 94 5.72 5.04 -7.52
N ASP A 95 4.70 4.64 -6.76
CA ASP A 95 3.30 4.99 -7.05
C ASP A 95 2.67 5.85 -5.96
N VAL A 96 3.04 5.69 -4.68
CA VAL A 96 2.42 6.44 -3.58
C VAL A 96 3.19 7.72 -3.23
N LEU A 97 4.50 7.63 -2.98
CA LEU A 97 5.30 8.78 -2.56
C LEU A 97 5.30 9.93 -3.59
N PRO A 98 5.37 9.67 -4.92
CA PRO A 98 5.30 10.76 -5.90
C PRO A 98 3.98 11.54 -5.85
N LEU A 99 2.87 10.90 -5.50
CA LEU A 99 1.57 11.57 -5.34
C LEU A 99 1.50 12.47 -4.10
N ARG A 100 2.41 12.28 -3.13
CA ARG A 100 2.45 13.04 -1.88
C ARG A 100 3.35 14.28 -1.95
N VAL A 101 4.19 14.39 -2.98
CA VAL A 101 5.03 15.58 -3.18
C VAL A 101 4.14 16.69 -3.70
N ARG A 102 4.03 17.79 -2.93
CA ARG A 102 3.40 19.02 -3.36
C ARG A 102 4.51 19.98 -3.82
N ASP A 103 4.45 20.44 -5.06
CA ASP A 103 5.28 21.52 -5.60
C ASP A 103 4.88 22.89 -5.00
#